data_AF-A0A2P1PYE1-F1
#
_entry.id   AF-A0A2P1PYE1-F1
#
_cell.length_a   1.000
_cell.length_b   1.000
_cell.length_c   1.000
_cell.angle_alpha   90.00
_cell.angle_beta   90.00
_cell.angle_gamma   90.00
#
_symmetry.space_group_name_H-M   'P 1'
#
loop_
_entity.id
_entity.type
_entity.pdbx_description
1 polymer ?
#
loop_
_entity_poly.entity_id
_entity_poly.type
_entity_poly.pdbx_seq_one_letter_code
_entity_poly.pdbx_strand_id
1 'polypeptide(L)'
;MVSSTAKTPAAYLAELPPERRAIIAALRERILKRLPSGYEEVMLWGMLVYVIPLARYPNTYNGQPLAYVALAAQKNAYSLYLNMAYGNNTVENEFRAAYVKAGKKLDMGKCCVRFKKLDDLLLDAVDNAIASTPLSAYLDGYERVMAATKTGQRQAARKQSPKAETAKTPARKASAKSVAASKPAAKKPAVKKTASKKPAATTRAAAKPAAATTVAARKRPR
;
A
#
# COMPACT_ATOMS: atom_id res chain seq x y z
N MET A 1 10.06 -8.78 3.34
CA MET A 1 8.89 -8.68 2.42
C MET A 1 7.64 -8.43 3.25
N VAL A 2 6.68 -7.71 2.68
CA VAL A 2 5.34 -7.41 3.23
C VAL A 2 4.36 -8.43 2.66
N SER A 3 3.32 -8.83 3.41
CA SER A 3 2.39 -9.89 3.02
C SER A 3 0.93 -9.65 3.44
N SER A 4 0.57 -8.41 3.79
CA SER A 4 -0.81 -8.06 4.17
C SER A 4 -1.74 -7.95 2.97
N THR A 5 -2.99 -8.34 3.17
CA THR A 5 -4.12 -8.08 2.26
C THR A 5 -5.18 -7.16 2.89
N ALA A 6 -4.90 -6.61 4.08
CA ALA A 6 -5.82 -5.73 4.80
C ALA A 6 -6.13 -4.44 4.01
N LYS A 7 -7.42 -4.09 3.97
CA LYS A 7 -7.93 -2.91 3.23
C LYS A 7 -8.08 -1.65 4.09
N THR A 8 -7.96 -1.76 5.41
CA THR A 8 -8.10 -0.62 6.34
C THR A 8 -7.03 -0.68 7.44
N PRO A 9 -6.63 0.46 8.03
CA PRO A 9 -5.68 0.50 9.15
C PRO A 9 -6.12 -0.35 10.35
N ALA A 10 -7.42 -0.37 10.65
CA ALA A 10 -7.98 -1.19 11.73
C ALA A 10 -7.83 -2.70 11.46
N ALA A 11 -8.10 -3.15 10.23
CA ALA A 11 -7.89 -4.54 9.83
C ALA A 11 -6.41 -4.93 9.85
N TYR A 12 -5.52 -4.02 9.42
CA TYR A 12 -4.06 -4.23 9.47
C TYR A 12 -3.54 -4.38 10.89
N LEU A 13 -4.00 -3.53 11.83
CA LEU A 13 -3.67 -3.72 13.24
C LEU A 13 -4.23 -5.04 13.78
N ALA A 14 -5.46 -5.41 13.41
CA ALA A 14 -6.11 -6.64 13.87
C ALA A 14 -5.45 -7.94 13.36
N GLU A 15 -4.85 -7.97 12.17
CA GLU A 15 -4.14 -9.16 11.66
C GLU A 15 -2.78 -9.38 12.35
N LEU A 16 -2.18 -8.31 12.89
CA LEU A 16 -0.85 -8.37 13.51
C LEU A 16 -0.89 -9.06 14.89
N PRO A 17 0.10 -9.91 15.22
CA PRO A 17 0.29 -10.44 16.57
C PRO A 17 0.44 -9.32 17.62
N PRO A 18 0.02 -9.52 18.87
CA PRO A 18 -0.10 -8.45 19.87
C PRO A 18 1.14 -7.57 20.05
N GLU A 19 2.33 -8.17 20.18
CA GLU A 19 3.60 -7.42 20.31
C GLU A 19 3.90 -6.53 19.09
N ARG A 20 3.59 -7.04 17.88
CA ARG A 20 3.79 -6.29 16.63
C ARG A 20 2.77 -5.17 16.49
N ARG A 21 1.52 -5.44 16.88
CA ARG A 21 0.43 -4.47 16.92
C ARG A 21 0.79 -3.31 17.85
N ALA A 22 1.37 -3.57 19.02
CA ALA A 22 1.79 -2.53 19.97
C ALA A 22 2.85 -1.59 19.35
N ILE A 23 3.91 -2.14 18.72
CA ILE A 23 4.96 -1.35 18.06
C ILE A 23 4.40 -0.52 16.90
N ILE A 24 3.54 -1.11 16.07
CA ILE A 24 2.93 -0.40 14.92
C ILE A 24 1.92 0.66 15.39
N ALA A 25 1.13 0.40 16.44
CA ALA A 25 0.18 1.37 17.01
C ALA A 25 0.90 2.58 17.62
N ALA A 26 1.93 2.37 18.45
CA ALA A 26 2.70 3.45 19.06
C ALA A 26 3.36 4.37 18.02
N LEU A 27 3.85 3.81 16.91
CA LEU A 27 4.36 4.60 15.79
C LEU A 27 3.25 5.29 14.99
N ARG A 28 2.14 4.61 14.73
CA ARG A 28 0.96 5.19 14.07
C ARG A 28 0.44 6.42 14.83
N GLU A 29 0.33 6.33 16.15
CA GLU A 29 -0.09 7.45 17.01
C GLU A 29 0.90 8.62 16.98
N ARG A 30 2.22 8.35 17.05
CA ARG A 30 3.25 9.39 16.87
C ARG A 30 3.18 10.05 15.50
N ILE A 31 3.06 9.27 14.42
CA ILE A 31 2.92 9.80 13.06
C ILE A 31 1.68 10.68 12.96
N LEU A 32 0.50 10.19 13.34
CA LEU A 32 -0.76 10.95 13.30
C LEU A 32 -0.71 12.25 14.13
N LYS A 33 0.02 12.26 15.26
CA LYS A 33 0.20 13.46 16.10
C LYS A 33 1.16 14.50 15.49
N ARG A 34 2.02 14.12 14.53
CA ARG A 34 3.01 14.99 13.88
C ARG A 34 2.71 15.29 12.42
N LEU A 35 1.80 14.54 11.80
CA LEU A 35 1.45 14.66 10.39
C LEU A 35 0.79 16.02 10.10
N PRO A 36 1.31 16.82 9.15
CA PRO A 36 0.67 18.06 8.74
C PRO A 36 -0.73 17.84 8.14
N SER A 37 -1.54 18.90 8.08
CA SER A 37 -2.90 18.81 7.54
C SER A 37 -2.90 18.53 6.02
N GLY A 38 -3.84 17.69 5.57
CA GLY A 38 -4.06 17.37 4.15
C GLY A 38 -3.38 16.10 3.63
N TYR A 39 -2.73 15.32 4.51
CA TYR A 39 -2.41 13.91 4.26
C TYR A 39 -3.52 12.99 4.81
N GLU A 40 -3.72 11.82 4.19
CA GLU A 40 -4.71 10.81 4.59
C GLU A 40 -4.02 9.46 4.89
N GLU A 41 -4.49 8.72 5.90
CA GLU A 41 -4.02 7.36 6.20
C GLU A 41 -4.79 6.32 5.36
N VAL A 42 -4.06 5.54 4.55
CA VAL A 42 -4.60 4.49 3.67
C VAL A 42 -3.80 3.20 3.79
N MET A 43 -4.41 2.08 3.39
CA MET A 43 -3.66 0.83 3.14
C MET A 43 -3.22 0.78 1.67
N LEU A 44 -1.92 0.81 1.43
CA LEU A 44 -1.32 0.63 0.09
C LEU A 44 -0.14 -0.34 0.17
N TRP A 45 0.01 -1.18 -0.86
CA TRP A 45 1.11 -2.16 -0.97
C TRP A 45 1.30 -3.09 0.25
N GLY A 46 0.21 -3.35 1.00
CA GLY A 46 0.20 -4.18 2.20
C GLY A 46 0.74 -3.51 3.47
N MET A 47 0.85 -2.18 3.49
CA MET A 47 1.33 -1.40 4.64
C MET A 47 0.48 -0.15 4.88
N LEU A 48 0.61 0.44 6.07
CA LEU A 48 0.05 1.76 6.36
C LEU A 48 0.82 2.79 5.55
N VAL A 49 0.13 3.64 4.80
CA VAL A 49 0.74 4.74 4.03
C VAL A 49 -0.04 6.02 4.28
N TYR A 50 0.68 7.10 4.55
CA TYR A 50 0.14 8.45 4.68
C TYR A 50 0.37 9.16 3.36
N VAL A 51 -0.70 9.53 2.66
CA VAL A 51 -0.65 9.98 1.26
C VAL A 51 -1.27 11.36 1.07
N ILE A 52 -0.85 12.06 0.02
CA ILE A 52 -1.65 13.13 -0.57
C ILE A 52 -2.70 12.46 -1.49
N PRO A 53 -4.00 12.61 -1.22
CA PRO A 53 -5.04 11.98 -2.03
C PRO A 53 -5.10 12.58 -3.43
N LEU A 54 -5.42 11.75 -4.43
CA LEU A 54 -5.56 12.19 -5.83
C LEU A 54 -6.67 13.24 -6.02
N ALA A 55 -7.66 13.29 -5.12
CA ALA A 55 -8.68 14.34 -5.08
C ALA A 55 -8.09 15.74 -4.77
N ARG A 56 -6.96 15.79 -4.06
CA ARG A 56 -6.21 17.04 -3.78
C ARG A 56 -5.10 17.29 -4.80
N TYR A 57 -4.39 16.24 -5.22
CA TYR A 57 -3.32 16.35 -6.21
C TYR A 57 -3.40 15.19 -7.24
N PRO A 58 -4.13 15.36 -8.35
CA PRO A 58 -4.33 14.31 -9.35
C PRO A 58 -3.15 14.13 -10.33
N ASN A 59 -2.18 15.05 -10.33
CA ASN A 59 -1.14 15.15 -11.37
C ASN A 59 0.13 14.34 -11.04
N THR A 60 -0.01 13.06 -10.67
CA THR A 60 1.14 12.22 -10.32
C THR A 60 1.71 11.48 -11.54
N TYR A 61 2.98 11.12 -11.48
CA TYR A 61 3.72 10.49 -12.60
C TYR A 61 3.19 9.10 -13.00
N ASN A 62 2.47 8.43 -12.08
CA ASN A 62 2.01 7.05 -12.17
C ASN A 62 0.49 6.89 -11.90
N GLY A 63 -0.24 7.98 -11.66
CA GLY A 63 -1.66 7.94 -11.30
C GLY A 63 -1.95 7.33 -9.92
N GLN A 64 -0.95 7.22 -9.03
CA GLN A 64 -1.10 6.80 -7.64
C GLN A 64 -0.99 8.02 -6.69
N PRO A 65 -1.57 7.96 -5.48
CA PRO A 65 -1.35 8.97 -4.43
C PRO A 65 0.15 9.16 -4.11
N LEU A 66 0.55 10.38 -3.75
CA LEU A 66 1.95 10.64 -3.34
C LEU A 66 2.14 10.20 -1.89
N ALA A 67 3.00 9.23 -1.64
CA ALA A 67 3.28 8.69 -0.31
C ALA A 67 4.29 9.55 0.46
N TYR A 68 3.90 10.05 1.63
CA TYR A 68 4.71 10.89 2.52
C TYR A 68 5.47 10.03 3.55
N VAL A 69 4.72 9.33 4.40
CA VAL A 69 5.23 8.29 5.33
C VAL A 69 4.64 6.93 4.93
N ALA A 70 5.38 5.84 5.12
CA ALA A 70 4.77 4.51 5.22
C ALA A 70 5.35 3.69 6.39
N LEU A 71 4.54 2.80 6.96
CA LEU A 71 4.91 1.97 8.11
C LEU A 71 4.50 0.51 7.85
N ALA A 72 5.50 -0.36 7.75
CA ALA A 72 5.32 -1.77 7.41
C ALA A 72 5.91 -2.72 8.47
N ALA A 73 5.09 -3.62 8.99
CA ALA A 73 5.55 -4.85 9.62
C ALA A 73 5.92 -5.88 8.55
N GLN A 74 7.19 -6.27 8.48
CA GLN A 74 7.67 -7.37 7.65
C GLN A 74 7.84 -8.64 8.48
N LYS A 75 8.11 -9.79 7.83
CA LYS A 75 8.27 -11.09 8.52
C LYS A 75 9.23 -11.03 9.73
N ASN A 76 10.40 -10.40 9.59
CA ASN A 76 11.49 -10.44 10.59
C ASN A 76 11.91 -9.07 11.16
N ALA A 77 11.31 -7.97 10.70
CA ALA A 77 11.68 -6.60 11.05
C ALA A 77 10.54 -5.63 10.69
N TYR A 78 10.65 -4.38 11.15
CA TYR A 78 9.79 -3.28 10.75
C TYR A 78 10.51 -2.37 9.75
N SER A 79 9.75 -1.58 9.00
CA SER A 79 10.30 -0.57 8.10
C SER A 79 9.45 0.68 8.10
N LEU A 80 10.08 1.81 8.42
CA LEU A 80 9.51 3.15 8.34
C LEU A 80 10.08 3.81 7.09
N TYR A 81 9.21 4.22 6.17
CA TYR A 81 9.57 4.88 4.92
C TYR A 81 9.34 6.38 5.09
N LEU A 82 10.42 7.15 5.09
CA LEU A 82 10.46 8.61 5.17
C LEU A 82 10.63 9.17 3.76
N ASN A 83 9.56 9.15 2.96
CA ASN A 83 9.63 9.55 1.55
C ASN A 83 9.72 11.08 1.37
N MET A 84 9.45 11.87 2.42
CA MET A 84 9.72 13.32 2.45
C MET A 84 11.20 13.69 2.54
N ALA A 85 12.02 12.83 3.15
CA ALA A 85 13.46 12.99 3.17
C ALA A 85 14.10 12.63 1.82
N TYR A 86 13.45 11.76 1.03
CA TYR A 86 13.99 11.29 -0.25
C TYR A 86 14.02 12.41 -1.31
N GLY A 87 15.21 12.94 -1.56
CA GLY A 87 15.42 14.12 -2.42
C GLY A 87 15.33 15.46 -1.67
N ASN A 88 15.08 15.45 -0.36
CA ASN A 88 15.21 16.60 0.52
C ASN A 88 16.46 16.42 1.41
N ASN A 89 17.61 16.75 0.83
CA ASN A 89 18.92 16.56 1.44
C ASN A 89 19.03 17.20 2.84
N THR A 90 18.32 18.31 3.10
CA THR A 90 18.31 18.96 4.43
C THR A 90 17.73 18.03 5.49
N VAL A 91 16.50 17.52 5.27
CA VAL A 91 15.83 16.63 6.23
C VAL A 91 16.55 15.28 6.35
N GLU A 92 17.11 14.75 5.27
CA GLU A 92 17.93 13.53 5.35
C GLU A 92 19.21 13.76 6.18
N ASN A 93 19.92 14.87 5.97
CA ASN A 93 21.16 15.18 6.68
C ASN A 93 20.91 15.47 8.17
N GLU A 94 19.86 16.23 8.51
CA GLU A 94 19.45 16.47 9.90
C GLU A 94 19.10 15.16 10.62
N PHE A 95 18.34 14.28 9.97
CA PHE A 95 17.98 12.97 10.52
C PHE A 95 19.21 12.08 10.75
N ARG A 96 20.15 12.04 9.79
CA ARG A 96 21.43 11.32 9.92
C ARG A 96 22.30 11.90 11.04
N ALA A 97 22.42 13.23 11.12
CA ALA A 97 23.19 13.93 12.15
C ALA A 97 22.61 13.70 13.56
N ALA A 98 21.28 13.65 13.71
CA ALA A 98 20.63 13.34 14.98
C ALA A 98 21.00 11.94 15.50
N TYR A 99 21.02 10.92 14.63
CA TYR A 99 21.46 9.57 14.98
C TYR A 99 22.93 9.51 15.42
N VAL A 100 23.82 10.20 14.70
CA VAL A 100 25.25 10.31 15.06
C VAL A 100 25.41 10.99 16.43
N LYS A 101 24.73 12.12 16.66
CA LYS A 101 24.75 12.85 17.95
C LYS A 101 24.21 12.01 19.11
N ALA A 102 23.24 11.13 18.85
CA ALA A 102 22.67 10.22 19.84
C ALA A 102 23.46 8.91 20.03
N GLY A 103 24.56 8.71 19.30
CA GLY A 103 25.33 7.45 19.31
C GLY A 103 24.58 6.23 18.81
N LYS A 104 23.40 6.40 18.19
CA LYS A 104 22.55 5.28 17.72
C LYS A 104 22.94 4.86 16.30
N LYS A 105 23.03 3.54 16.08
CA LYS A 105 23.24 2.99 14.73
C LYS A 105 21.99 3.17 13.86
N LEU A 106 22.16 3.83 12.72
CA LEU A 106 21.12 4.01 11.71
C LEU A 106 21.20 2.92 10.62
N ASP A 107 20.25 1.99 10.58
CA ASP A 107 20.00 1.12 9.42
C ASP A 107 18.97 1.79 8.51
N MET A 108 19.43 2.48 7.47
CA MET A 108 18.59 3.23 6.53
C MET A 108 19.06 3.04 5.08
N GLY A 109 18.12 2.75 4.19
CA GLY A 109 18.31 2.76 2.74
C GLY A 109 18.19 4.18 2.15
N LYS A 110 17.56 4.31 0.98
CA LYS A 110 17.28 5.61 0.34
C LYS A 110 16.18 6.41 1.05
N CYS A 111 15.14 5.73 1.52
CA CYS A 111 14.05 6.32 2.30
C CYS A 111 13.57 5.43 3.46
N CYS A 112 14.02 4.17 3.52
CA CYS A 112 13.51 3.17 4.45
C CYS A 112 14.46 2.94 5.63
N VAL A 113 14.02 3.33 6.82
CA VAL A 113 14.67 3.01 8.10
C VAL A 113 14.19 1.64 8.58
N ARG A 114 15.11 0.76 8.94
CA ARG A 114 14.82 -0.60 9.42
C ARG A 114 15.06 -0.70 10.92
N PHE A 115 14.16 -1.40 11.62
CA PHE A 115 14.24 -1.57 13.06
C PHE A 115 13.57 -2.89 13.52
N LYS A 116 13.87 -3.33 14.73
CA LYS A 116 13.29 -4.53 15.37
C LYS A 116 12.55 -4.21 16.67
N LYS A 117 12.93 -3.13 17.35
CA LYS A 117 12.28 -2.59 18.56
C LYS A 117 12.01 -1.11 18.38
N LEU A 118 11.08 -0.56 19.18
CA LEU A 118 10.81 0.87 19.22
C LEU A 118 12.07 1.68 19.60
N ASP A 119 12.87 1.12 20.52
CA ASP A 119 14.07 1.73 21.09
C ASP A 119 15.25 1.81 20.10
N ASP A 120 15.23 1.04 19.01
CA ASP A 120 16.22 1.14 17.93
C ASP A 120 16.09 2.49 17.19
N LEU A 121 14.90 3.10 17.23
CA LEU A 121 14.63 4.39 16.61
C LEU A 121 15.05 5.55 17.52
N LEU A 122 15.44 6.66 16.90
CA LEU A 122 15.51 7.96 17.57
C LEU A 122 14.18 8.65 17.36
N LEU A 123 13.18 8.30 18.19
CA LEU A 123 11.78 8.66 17.96
C LEU A 123 11.55 10.16 17.80
N ASP A 124 12.33 11.00 18.48
CA ASP A 124 12.15 12.45 18.41
C ASP A 124 12.76 13.05 17.13
N ALA A 125 13.78 12.39 16.54
CA ALA A 125 14.23 12.71 15.19
C ALA A 125 13.22 12.25 14.13
N VAL A 126 12.50 11.14 14.37
CA VAL A 126 11.37 10.70 13.52
C VAL A 126 10.21 11.69 13.60
N ASP A 127 9.79 12.11 14.79
CA ASP A 127 8.77 13.15 15.00
C ASP A 127 9.13 14.44 14.25
N ASN A 128 10.37 14.92 14.41
CA ASN A 128 10.83 16.15 13.78
C ASN A 128 10.89 16.03 12.25
N ALA A 129 11.36 14.91 11.70
CA ALA A 129 11.39 14.68 10.25
C ALA A 129 9.99 14.53 9.62
N ILE A 130 8.99 14.09 10.39
CA ILE A 130 7.58 14.04 9.94
C ILE A 130 6.94 15.43 9.99
N ALA A 131 7.28 16.24 11.00
CA ALA A 131 6.72 17.58 11.20
C ALA A 131 7.39 18.67 10.32
N SER A 132 8.64 18.47 9.90
CA SER A 132 9.43 19.52 9.22
C SER A 132 8.97 19.88 7.80
N THR A 133 8.26 18.99 7.10
CA THR A 133 7.89 19.19 5.69
C THR A 133 6.39 19.44 5.53
N PRO A 134 5.93 20.71 5.49
CA PRO A 134 4.52 21.01 5.23
C PRO A 134 4.09 20.58 3.82
N LEU A 135 2.79 20.40 3.63
CA LEU A 135 2.18 19.90 2.40
C LEU A 135 2.61 20.65 1.13
N SER A 136 2.72 21.99 1.21
CA SER A 136 3.21 22.83 0.12
C SER A 136 4.65 22.51 -0.24
N ALA A 137 5.57 22.57 0.72
CA ALA A 137 6.99 22.31 0.48
C ALA A 137 7.27 20.90 -0.08
N TYR A 138 6.48 19.89 0.32
CA TYR A 138 6.57 18.55 -0.28
C TYR A 138 6.09 18.54 -1.74
N LEU A 139 5.01 19.23 -2.07
CA LEU A 139 4.54 19.38 -3.45
C LEU A 139 5.52 20.21 -4.30
N ASP A 140 6.07 21.31 -3.78
CA ASP A 140 7.09 22.11 -4.45
C ASP A 140 8.36 21.30 -4.76
N GLY A 141 8.77 20.44 -3.81
CA GLY A 141 9.85 19.46 -4.00
C GLY A 141 9.53 18.44 -5.09
N TYR A 142 8.33 17.87 -5.07
CA TYR A 142 7.84 16.92 -6.07
C TYR A 142 7.79 17.55 -7.48
N GLU A 143 7.21 18.73 -7.64
CA GLU A 143 7.09 19.40 -8.93
C GLU A 143 8.46 19.84 -9.48
N ARG A 144 9.37 20.30 -8.62
CA ARG A 144 10.77 20.59 -9.00
C ARG A 144 11.49 19.36 -9.55
N VAL A 145 11.35 18.21 -8.90
CA VAL A 145 11.90 16.94 -9.40
C VAL A 145 11.23 16.54 -10.70
N MET A 146 9.91 16.63 -10.81
CA MET A 146 9.18 16.26 -12.02
C MET A 146 9.56 17.13 -13.23
N ALA A 147 9.75 18.43 -13.06
CA ALA A 147 10.17 19.36 -14.12
C ALA A 147 11.54 18.98 -14.74
N ALA A 148 12.45 18.41 -13.94
CA ALA A 148 13.74 17.90 -14.42
C ALA A 148 13.62 16.56 -15.18
N THR A 149 12.47 15.88 -15.14
CA THR A 149 12.26 14.59 -15.85
C THR A 149 11.57 14.75 -17.21
N LYS A 150 11.97 13.91 -18.17
CA LYS A 150 11.26 13.77 -19.47
C LYS A 150 9.78 13.40 -19.30
N THR A 151 9.41 12.73 -18.20
CA THR A 151 8.01 12.39 -17.89
C THR A 151 7.20 13.62 -17.46
N GLY A 152 7.72 14.42 -16.52
CA GLY A 152 7.06 15.66 -16.10
C GLY A 152 7.01 16.71 -17.20
N GLN A 153 8.06 16.83 -18.02
CA GLN A 153 8.07 17.68 -19.22
C GLN A 153 6.94 17.29 -20.20
N ARG A 154 6.75 15.99 -20.46
CA ARG A 154 5.62 15.49 -21.28
C ARG A 154 4.25 15.73 -20.62
N GLN A 155 4.14 15.62 -19.30
CA GLN A 155 2.90 15.92 -18.57
C GLN A 155 2.58 17.43 -18.60
N ALA A 156 3.58 18.31 -18.49
CA ALA A 156 3.42 19.76 -18.59
C ALA A 156 2.99 20.20 -20.00
N ALA A 157 3.64 19.70 -21.05
CA ALA A 157 3.23 19.96 -22.43
C ALA A 157 1.77 19.50 -22.71
N ARG A 158 1.36 18.37 -22.12
CA ARG A 158 -0.03 17.87 -22.21
C ARG A 158 -1.05 18.71 -21.41
N LYS A 159 -0.62 19.46 -20.38
CA LYS A 159 -1.45 20.47 -19.69
C LYS A 159 -1.59 21.76 -20.49
N GLN A 160 -0.55 22.16 -21.24
CA GLN A 160 -0.53 23.40 -22.03
C GLN A 160 -1.24 23.27 -23.38
N SER A 161 -1.42 22.05 -23.89
CA SER A 161 -2.26 21.78 -25.06
C SER A 161 -3.73 22.03 -24.71
N PRO A 162 -4.47 22.92 -25.43
CA PRO A 162 -5.90 23.08 -25.21
C PRO A 162 -6.62 21.75 -25.33
N LYS A 163 -7.42 21.41 -24.31
CA LYS A 163 -8.21 20.18 -24.29
C LYS A 163 -9.35 20.32 -25.30
N ALA A 164 -9.08 19.94 -26.55
CA ALA A 164 -10.02 20.03 -27.67
C ALA A 164 -11.40 19.51 -27.24
N GLU A 165 -12.37 20.42 -27.22
CA GLU A 165 -13.72 20.13 -26.75
C GLU A 165 -14.36 19.11 -27.68
N THR A 166 -15.05 18.12 -27.12
CA THR A 166 -15.61 17.00 -27.89
C THR A 166 -16.78 17.46 -28.75
N ALA A 167 -16.46 17.93 -29.95
CA ALA A 167 -17.43 18.32 -30.97
C ALA A 167 -18.39 17.16 -31.26
N LYS A 168 -19.68 17.37 -30.97
CA LYS A 168 -20.75 16.42 -31.27
C LYS A 168 -21.04 16.43 -32.77
N THR A 169 -20.45 15.51 -33.54
CA THR A 169 -20.86 15.29 -34.93
C THR A 169 -22.30 14.71 -34.94
N PRO A 170 -23.26 15.34 -35.65
CA PRO A 170 -24.65 14.92 -35.63
C PRO A 170 -24.91 13.65 -36.44
N ALA A 171 -25.98 12.94 -36.12
CA ALA A 171 -26.38 11.73 -36.84
C ALA A 171 -26.91 12.04 -38.25
N ARG A 172 -26.44 11.30 -39.27
CA ARG A 172 -27.04 11.29 -40.61
C ARG A 172 -27.74 9.95 -40.88
N LYS A 173 -29.06 10.00 -41.10
CA LYS A 173 -29.88 8.82 -41.45
C LYS A 173 -29.86 8.57 -42.96
N ALA A 174 -29.82 7.28 -43.30
CA ALA A 174 -30.45 6.61 -44.45
C ALA A 174 -30.35 7.20 -45.87
N SER A 175 -29.80 6.39 -46.77
CA SER A 175 -30.44 6.02 -48.04
C SER A 175 -30.16 4.53 -48.32
N ALA A 176 -31.05 3.84 -49.06
CA ALA A 176 -31.02 2.37 -49.19
C ALA A 176 -31.72 1.88 -50.47
N LYS A 177 -31.38 0.64 -50.91
CA LYS A 177 -32.03 -0.30 -51.88
C LYS A 177 -30.97 -0.98 -52.79
N SER A 178 -31.12 -2.23 -53.28
CA SER A 178 -32.08 -3.31 -52.94
C SER A 178 -31.78 -4.66 -53.66
N VAL A 179 -32.19 -5.78 -53.04
CA VAL A 179 -32.52 -7.14 -53.60
C VAL A 179 -31.42 -7.91 -54.37
N ALA A 180 -31.45 -9.26 -54.53
CA ALA A 180 -32.45 -10.30 -54.20
C ALA A 180 -31.77 -11.54 -53.54
N ALA A 181 -32.33 -12.18 -52.50
CA ALA A 181 -33.18 -13.41 -52.52
C ALA A 181 -32.56 -14.63 -53.24
N SER A 182 -32.36 -15.79 -52.57
CA SER A 182 -33.42 -16.80 -52.35
C SER A 182 -33.24 -17.69 -51.08
N LYS A 183 -34.06 -18.75 -50.93
CA LYS A 183 -34.35 -19.60 -49.73
C LYS A 183 -35.05 -20.91 -50.21
N PRO A 184 -35.54 -21.90 -49.41
CA PRO A 184 -35.13 -22.49 -48.11
C PRO A 184 -35.01 -24.06 -48.09
N ALA A 185 -34.37 -24.66 -47.08
CA ALA A 185 -34.77 -25.92 -46.41
C ALA A 185 -33.90 -26.13 -45.13
N ALA A 186 -34.28 -26.63 -43.93
CA ALA A 186 -35.50 -27.18 -43.29
C ALA A 186 -35.39 -28.66 -42.86
N LYS A 187 -34.90 -28.94 -41.64
CA LYS A 187 -35.53 -29.81 -40.60
C LYS A 187 -34.67 -30.02 -39.33
N LYS A 188 -35.36 -30.36 -38.24
CA LYS A 188 -34.95 -30.84 -36.88
C LYS A 188 -35.95 -31.98 -36.52
N PRO A 189 -35.90 -32.69 -35.38
CA PRO A 189 -34.84 -32.88 -34.36
C PRO A 189 -34.60 -34.37 -33.99
N ALA A 190 -33.73 -34.66 -33.01
CA ALA A 190 -33.76 -35.90 -32.21
C ALA A 190 -33.14 -35.68 -30.80
N VAL A 191 -33.53 -36.48 -29.79
CA VAL A 191 -33.14 -36.32 -28.36
C VAL A 191 -33.07 -37.66 -27.62
N LYS A 192 -32.03 -37.86 -26.78
CA LYS A 192 -31.93 -38.76 -25.58
C LYS A 192 -30.58 -38.44 -24.88
N LYS A 193 -30.42 -38.30 -23.53
CA LYS A 193 -30.67 -39.20 -22.37
C LYS A 193 -29.88 -40.52 -22.52
N THR A 194 -29.09 -41.06 -21.59
CA THR A 194 -28.95 -40.98 -20.10
C THR A 194 -27.45 -41.10 -19.70
N ALA A 195 -26.87 -40.51 -18.65
CA ALA A 195 -27.08 -40.59 -17.18
C ALA A 195 -26.50 -41.86 -16.47
N SER A 196 -25.89 -41.66 -15.28
CA SER A 196 -25.18 -42.66 -14.42
C SER A 196 -23.72 -42.98 -14.81
N LYS A 197 -22.82 -43.47 -13.94
CA LYS A 197 -22.96 -44.02 -12.57
C LYS A 197 -21.66 -43.84 -11.74
N LYS A 198 -21.75 -43.77 -10.40
CA LYS A 198 -20.62 -43.89 -9.43
C LYS A 198 -20.74 -45.21 -8.64
N PRO A 199 -19.62 -45.90 -8.36
CA PRO A 199 -19.25 -46.26 -6.98
C PRO A 199 -17.75 -45.98 -6.70
N ALA A 200 -17.13 -46.26 -5.55
CA ALA A 200 -17.47 -46.10 -4.12
C ALA A 200 -16.53 -47.00 -3.27
N ALA A 201 -15.62 -46.41 -2.47
CA ALA A 201 -14.91 -47.02 -1.33
C ALA A 201 -14.25 -45.88 -0.51
N THR A 202 -14.17 -45.77 0.84
CA THR A 202 -14.24 -46.73 1.98
C THR A 202 -12.89 -47.46 2.17
N THR A 203 -12.11 -47.37 3.26
CA THR A 203 -12.16 -46.68 4.60
C THR A 203 -10.68 -46.54 5.14
N ARG A 204 -10.26 -46.24 6.38
CA ARG A 204 -10.85 -46.06 7.75
C ARG A 204 -9.90 -45.17 8.63
N ALA A 205 -10.38 -44.73 9.80
CA ALA A 205 -9.63 -43.99 10.85
C ALA A 205 -8.72 -44.92 11.73
N ALA A 206 -8.06 -44.58 12.85
CA ALA A 206 -7.89 -43.40 13.74
C ALA A 206 -6.68 -43.65 14.69
N ALA A 207 -6.16 -42.66 15.45
CA ALA A 207 -5.65 -42.84 16.83
C ALA A 207 -5.19 -41.55 17.57
N LYS A 208 -5.48 -41.50 18.86
CA LYS A 208 -4.92 -40.74 20.02
C LYS A 208 -5.16 -41.68 21.26
N PRO A 209 -4.74 -41.45 22.53
CA PRO A 209 -4.09 -40.29 23.17
C PRO A 209 -2.91 -40.72 24.11
N ALA A 210 -2.85 -40.16 25.34
CA ALA A 210 -1.94 -40.46 26.48
C ALA A 210 -0.51 -39.85 26.40
N ALA A 211 0.16 -39.44 27.48
CA ALA A 211 -0.25 -39.27 28.90
C ALA A 211 0.45 -38.05 29.56
N ALA A 212 0.06 -37.72 30.80
CA ALA A 212 0.50 -36.55 31.57
C ALA A 212 1.69 -36.84 32.53
N THR A 213 2.22 -35.78 33.16
CA THR A 213 2.87 -35.82 34.49
C THR A 213 2.71 -34.44 35.16
N THR A 214 2.53 -34.43 36.49
CA THR A 214 2.33 -33.22 37.32
C THR A 214 3.26 -33.28 38.54
N VAL A 215 3.90 -32.17 38.90
CA VAL A 215 4.46 -31.79 40.24
C VAL A 215 5.18 -30.43 40.02
N ALA A 216 5.03 -29.32 40.77
CA ALA A 216 4.69 -29.01 42.16
C ALA A 216 5.90 -28.59 43.04
N ALA A 217 6.08 -27.27 43.16
CA ALA A 217 6.65 -26.50 44.28
C ALA A 217 7.95 -26.93 45.00
N ARG A 218 8.92 -26.00 45.06
CA ARG A 218 9.37 -25.45 46.38
C ARG A 218 10.07 -24.08 46.31
N LYS A 219 9.87 -23.27 47.37
CA LYS A 219 10.82 -22.23 47.83
C LYS A 219 12.05 -22.96 48.43
N ARG A 220 13.25 -22.38 48.61
CA ARG A 220 13.60 -21.06 49.19
C ARG A 220 15.12 -20.85 49.00
N PRO A 221 15.65 -19.61 48.92
CA PRO A 221 17.09 -19.38 49.08
C PRO A 221 17.53 -19.58 50.55
N ARG A 222 18.85 -19.62 50.77
CA ARG A 222 19.49 -19.27 52.06
C ARG A 222 19.73 -17.76 52.10
#